data_AF-A0A0K1W2D7-F1
#
_entry.id   AF-A0A0K1W2D7-F1
#
_cell.length_a   1.000
_cell.length_b   1.000
_cell.length_c   1.000
_cell.angle_alpha   90.00
_cell.angle_beta   90.00
_cell.angle_gamma   90.00
#
_symmetry.space_group_name_H-M   'P 1'
#
loop_
_entity.id
_entity.type
_entity.pdbx_description
1 polymer ?
#
loop_
_entity_poly.entity_id
_entity_poly.type
_entity_poly.pdbx_seq_one_letter_code
_entity_poly.pdbx_strand_id
1 'polypeptide(L)'
;MKKLLSMLAATGLVATSSATVISCGDDAKADESTVINKIGDVSLEVGATKTVAVTVKNPVTGAAISVSSSDATIAKGESSLAQDANKEGKFNVIVTALKEGTAKLTVKYGDAKQEFTVKVTSNGETPQKEDLNNVIKVKDLGVYEGVGDLPTIDEVLKQVNTKNSNLILSSTDVEFDGNPTASQVKLKAKTTSTNYTGNVTLTQTYSKTKETTIGTVGDKEIQIGENIDPISVTVANSKGENTLTATSSTQEIVKVQVAPSSTKEEAKFTLNLEAVKAGEATITLKYTGAKDVTFKVTVLEAKKDLNTIGKDLSPKLNKEEDAKTAATEAITKFSAGAKLNTDYTFDQFKAATPEAAGSLKVNSVSTSKLLKSSAIFTLKYVETRTDLANPEIVKDLGTINGKETAATLDMVIKIFNEKNSKYKITKDDVDLLTSNATGGTIKAKSTSENYYGEINLTFKYFSNYIEIGNDGANNTSYDADTNTMNVSYVKEGTISFRTNAKGTFDNEVKLIKSNQQM
;
A
#
# COMPACT_ATOMS: atom_id res chain seq x y z
N MET A 1 -25.79 -21.08 1.94
CA MET A 1 -26.88 -21.47 2.85
C MET A 1 -28.20 -20.78 2.47
N LYS A 2 -28.84 -21.23 1.40
CA LYS A 2 -30.20 -20.84 0.96
C LYS A 2 -30.68 -21.99 0.08
N LYS A 3 -31.51 -22.90 0.62
CA LYS A 3 -32.34 -23.91 -0.11
C LYS A 3 -32.81 -25.02 0.84
N LEU A 4 -33.59 -24.69 1.87
CA LEU A 4 -34.21 -25.72 2.72
C LEU A 4 -35.54 -25.26 3.37
N LEU A 5 -36.39 -24.59 2.59
CA LEU A 5 -37.66 -24.07 3.09
C LEU A 5 -38.79 -24.10 2.03
N SER A 6 -38.98 -25.22 1.32
CA SER A 6 -40.08 -25.34 0.34
C SER A 6 -40.78 -26.71 0.29
N MET A 7 -40.76 -27.48 1.37
CA MET A 7 -41.43 -28.79 1.38
C MET A 7 -42.26 -28.97 2.65
N LEU A 8 -43.27 -28.10 2.86
CA LEU A 8 -44.33 -28.35 3.84
C LEU A 8 -45.59 -27.55 3.48
N ALA A 9 -46.31 -27.98 2.44
CA ALA A 9 -47.68 -27.52 2.16
C ALA A 9 -48.36 -28.47 1.16
N ALA A 10 -49.11 -29.46 1.66
CA ALA A 10 -50.29 -30.04 0.99
C ALA A 10 -50.85 -31.24 1.80
N THR A 11 -51.59 -30.95 2.86
CA THR A 11 -52.63 -31.88 3.35
C THR A 11 -53.96 -31.17 3.21
N GLY A 12 -54.59 -31.37 2.05
CA GLY A 12 -55.95 -30.92 1.79
C GLY A 12 -56.94 -31.77 2.57
N LEU A 13 -57.75 -31.08 3.38
CA LEU A 13 -59.02 -31.57 3.92
C LEU A 13 -59.88 -32.15 2.79
N VAL A 14 -60.34 -33.39 2.95
CA VAL A 14 -61.52 -33.88 2.22
C VAL A 14 -62.71 -33.70 3.15
N ALA A 15 -63.52 -32.69 2.85
CA ALA A 15 -64.83 -32.45 3.46
C ALA A 15 -65.83 -33.47 2.92
N THR A 16 -66.47 -34.23 3.81
CA THR A 16 -67.62 -35.07 3.48
C THR A 16 -68.88 -34.21 3.54
N SER A 17 -69.43 -33.86 2.38
CA SER A 17 -70.77 -33.29 2.22
C SER A 17 -71.83 -34.37 2.38
N SER A 18 -72.66 -34.25 3.40
CA SER A 18 -73.90 -35.01 3.58
C SER A 18 -74.97 -34.49 2.61
N ALA A 19 -75.38 -35.32 1.65
CA ALA A 19 -76.60 -35.10 0.87
C ALA A 19 -77.54 -36.29 1.09
N THR A 20 -78.59 -36.03 1.86
CA THR A 20 -79.78 -36.89 1.99
C THR A 20 -80.59 -36.87 0.70
N VAL A 21 -80.91 -38.04 0.15
CA VAL A 21 -82.08 -38.21 -0.72
C VAL A 21 -82.80 -39.50 -0.32
N ILE A 22 -84.09 -39.35 -0.02
CA ILE A 22 -85.04 -40.40 0.32
C ILE A 22 -85.63 -40.94 -0.99
N SER A 23 -85.73 -42.26 -1.14
CA SER A 23 -86.71 -42.89 -2.02
C SER A 23 -87.13 -44.25 -1.48
N CYS A 24 -88.42 -44.41 -1.25
CA CYS A 24 -89.09 -45.62 -0.76
C CYS A 24 -89.19 -46.72 -1.84
N GLY A 25 -89.40 -47.96 -1.37
CA GLY A 25 -90.21 -48.96 -2.06
C GLY A 25 -89.47 -50.23 -2.50
N ASP A 26 -89.46 -51.25 -1.65
CA ASP A 26 -89.95 -52.61 -1.94
C ASP A 26 -89.26 -53.66 -1.07
N ASP A 27 -90.07 -54.59 -0.54
CA ASP A 27 -89.67 -55.68 0.34
C ASP A 27 -88.62 -56.60 -0.30
N ALA A 28 -87.34 -56.34 -0.03
CA ALA A 28 -86.21 -57.11 -0.53
C ALA A 28 -85.80 -58.20 0.48
N LYS A 29 -85.79 -59.45 0.00
CA LYS A 29 -85.22 -60.62 0.68
C LYS A 29 -83.84 -60.27 1.25
N ALA A 30 -83.56 -60.68 2.49
CA ALA A 30 -82.27 -60.50 3.14
C ALA A 30 -81.15 -61.02 2.22
N ASP A 31 -80.46 -60.08 1.56
CA ASP A 31 -79.38 -60.37 0.63
C ASP A 31 -78.21 -60.84 1.50
N GLU A 32 -77.92 -62.14 1.45
CA GLU A 32 -76.85 -62.72 2.25
C GLU A 32 -75.51 -62.21 1.70
N SER A 33 -75.00 -61.13 2.28
CA SER A 33 -73.74 -60.50 1.87
C SER A 33 -72.61 -61.53 1.79
N THR A 34 -71.80 -61.45 0.74
CA THR A 34 -70.56 -62.23 0.60
C THR A 34 -69.55 -61.86 1.68
N VAL A 35 -69.04 -62.83 2.43
CA VAL A 35 -68.10 -62.61 3.55
C VAL A 35 -66.95 -63.60 3.47
N ILE A 36 -65.71 -63.11 3.50
CA ILE A 36 -64.51 -63.95 3.63
C ILE A 36 -64.38 -64.39 5.10
N ASN A 37 -64.25 -65.69 5.36
CA ASN A 37 -64.02 -66.19 6.71
C ASN A 37 -62.69 -65.66 7.27
N LYS A 38 -62.63 -65.45 8.59
CA LYS A 38 -61.44 -64.93 9.26
C LYS A 38 -60.20 -65.78 8.95
N ILE A 39 -59.15 -65.12 8.47
CA ILE A 39 -57.84 -65.72 8.22
C ILE A 39 -56.97 -65.49 9.46
N GLY A 40 -56.28 -66.53 9.93
CA GLY A 40 -55.35 -66.43 11.05
C GLY A 40 -54.01 -65.79 10.64
N ASP A 41 -53.35 -65.15 11.60
CA ASP A 41 -52.01 -64.60 11.37
C ASP A 41 -50.98 -65.70 11.07
N VAL A 42 -49.94 -65.34 10.33
CA VAL A 42 -48.91 -66.25 9.83
C VAL A 42 -47.53 -65.81 10.33
N SER A 43 -46.72 -66.75 10.82
CA SER A 43 -45.31 -66.51 11.15
C SER A 43 -44.44 -67.34 10.21
N LEU A 44 -43.41 -66.71 9.62
CA LEU A 44 -42.49 -67.30 8.63
C LEU A 44 -41.06 -66.83 8.89
N GLU A 45 -40.09 -67.62 8.46
CA GLU A 45 -38.69 -67.19 8.37
C GLU A 45 -38.43 -66.49 7.03
N VAL A 46 -37.46 -65.58 6.97
CA VAL A 46 -37.05 -64.93 5.71
C VAL A 46 -36.72 -66.00 4.66
N GLY A 47 -37.38 -65.93 3.50
CA GLY A 47 -37.25 -66.89 2.39
C GLY A 47 -38.27 -68.02 2.42
N ALA A 48 -39.01 -68.24 3.51
CA ALA A 48 -40.01 -69.30 3.61
C ALA A 48 -41.32 -68.93 2.86
N THR A 49 -42.01 -69.96 2.38
CA THR A 49 -43.35 -69.84 1.79
C THR A 49 -44.39 -70.66 2.56
N LYS A 50 -45.63 -70.20 2.60
CA LYS A 50 -46.75 -70.93 3.24
C LYS A 50 -48.06 -70.70 2.52
N THR A 51 -48.80 -71.79 2.32
CA THR A 51 -50.14 -71.75 1.73
C THR A 51 -51.20 -71.61 2.82
N VAL A 52 -52.09 -70.64 2.66
CA VAL A 52 -53.20 -70.33 3.57
C VAL A 52 -54.52 -70.58 2.84
N ALA A 53 -55.33 -71.52 3.35
CA ALA A 53 -56.64 -71.81 2.77
C ALA A 53 -57.65 -70.70 3.14
N VAL A 54 -58.40 -70.22 2.15
CA VAL A 54 -59.42 -69.17 2.31
C VAL A 54 -60.78 -69.73 1.93
N THR A 55 -61.79 -69.42 2.74
CA THR A 55 -63.19 -69.83 2.51
C THR A 55 -64.10 -68.61 2.57
N VAL A 56 -65.11 -68.57 1.69
CA VAL A 56 -66.04 -67.45 1.53
C VAL A 56 -67.46 -67.95 1.74
N LYS A 57 -68.22 -67.23 2.57
CA LYS A 57 -69.66 -67.41 2.73
C LYS A 57 -70.39 -66.63 1.65
N ASN A 58 -71.40 -67.25 1.05
CA ASN A 58 -72.21 -66.71 -0.04
C ASN A 58 -71.34 -66.29 -1.24
N PRO A 59 -70.53 -67.22 -1.79
CA PRO A 59 -69.68 -66.93 -2.92
C PRO A 59 -70.51 -66.49 -4.13
N VAL A 60 -69.91 -65.67 -4.99
CA VAL A 60 -70.51 -65.19 -6.24
C VAL A 60 -69.69 -65.73 -7.41
N THR A 61 -70.37 -66.27 -8.43
CA THR A 61 -69.76 -66.78 -9.65
C THR A 61 -68.98 -65.67 -10.36
N GLY A 62 -67.72 -65.92 -10.69
CA GLY A 62 -66.85 -64.98 -11.39
C GLY A 62 -66.30 -63.85 -10.51
N ALA A 63 -66.45 -63.93 -9.18
CA ALA A 63 -65.86 -62.92 -8.29
C ALA A 63 -64.33 -62.91 -8.41
N ALA A 64 -63.75 -61.74 -8.68
CA ALA A 64 -62.31 -61.56 -8.79
C ALA A 64 -61.62 -61.76 -7.43
N ILE A 65 -60.46 -62.41 -7.43
CA ILE A 65 -59.66 -62.68 -6.23
C ILE A 65 -58.32 -61.96 -6.36
N SER A 66 -57.93 -61.21 -5.33
CA SER A 66 -56.63 -60.56 -5.28
C SER A 66 -56.07 -60.51 -3.87
N VAL A 67 -54.74 -60.45 -3.77
CA VAL A 67 -54.02 -60.32 -2.50
C VAL A 67 -53.04 -59.17 -2.64
N SER A 68 -53.05 -58.25 -1.67
CA SER A 68 -52.13 -57.12 -1.61
C SER A 68 -51.42 -57.07 -0.26
N SER A 69 -50.15 -56.68 -0.27
CA SER A 69 -49.36 -56.47 0.96
C SER A 69 -49.22 -55.00 1.29
N SER A 70 -49.31 -54.68 2.58
CA SER A 70 -48.95 -53.34 3.10
C SER A 70 -47.45 -53.05 3.00
N ASP A 71 -46.60 -54.09 2.99
CA ASP A 71 -45.17 -53.97 2.68
C ASP A 71 -44.70 -55.21 1.90
N ALA A 72 -44.69 -55.08 0.57
CA ALA A 72 -44.26 -56.13 -0.34
C ALA A 72 -42.75 -56.42 -0.30
N THR A 73 -41.96 -55.67 0.49
CA THR A 73 -40.54 -55.97 0.76
C THR A 73 -40.38 -56.93 1.94
N ILE A 74 -41.36 -56.98 2.85
CA ILE A 74 -41.40 -57.88 4.02
C ILE A 74 -42.10 -59.19 3.66
N ALA A 75 -43.31 -59.14 3.11
CA ALA A 75 -44.04 -60.32 2.68
C ALA A 75 -44.91 -60.06 1.45
N LYS A 76 -45.02 -61.05 0.56
CA LYS A 76 -45.93 -61.04 -0.61
C LYS A 76 -46.98 -62.13 -0.47
N GLY A 77 -48.17 -61.88 -1.00
CA GLY A 77 -49.24 -62.85 -1.07
C GLY A 77 -49.74 -62.97 -2.51
N GLU A 78 -49.95 -64.19 -2.98
CA GLU A 78 -50.52 -64.48 -4.30
C GLU A 78 -51.69 -65.45 -4.17
N SER A 79 -52.79 -65.18 -4.87
CA SER A 79 -53.93 -66.10 -4.89
C SER A 79 -53.66 -67.26 -5.85
N SER A 80 -54.10 -68.47 -5.50
CA SER A 80 -54.05 -69.64 -6.39
C SER A 80 -55.01 -69.54 -7.58
N LEU A 81 -56.00 -68.63 -7.51
CA LEU A 81 -57.01 -68.40 -8.55
C LEU A 81 -57.18 -66.89 -8.78
N ALA A 82 -57.40 -66.48 -10.02
CA ALA A 82 -57.69 -65.07 -10.34
C ALA A 82 -59.18 -64.70 -10.11
N GLN A 83 -60.08 -65.69 -10.17
CA GLN A 83 -61.52 -65.53 -9.93
C GLN A 83 -62.16 -66.86 -9.51
N ASP A 84 -63.30 -66.81 -8.83
CA ASP A 84 -64.10 -68.01 -8.48
C ASP A 84 -65.16 -68.31 -9.54
N ALA A 85 -64.73 -68.95 -10.62
CA ALA A 85 -65.60 -69.29 -11.76
C ALA A 85 -66.73 -70.28 -11.39
N ASN A 86 -66.55 -71.07 -10.33
CA ASN A 86 -67.47 -72.17 -9.98
C ASN A 86 -68.36 -71.86 -8.77
N LYS A 87 -68.22 -70.67 -8.16
CA LYS A 87 -68.96 -70.27 -6.95
C LYS A 87 -68.69 -71.21 -5.77
N GLU A 88 -67.47 -71.76 -5.67
CA GLU A 88 -67.10 -72.69 -4.61
C GLU A 88 -66.75 -71.98 -3.30
N GLY A 89 -66.34 -70.71 -3.39
CA GLY A 89 -65.88 -69.89 -2.27
C GLY A 89 -64.61 -70.43 -1.63
N LYS A 90 -63.77 -71.16 -2.37
CA LYS A 90 -62.57 -71.83 -1.84
C LYS A 90 -61.36 -71.55 -2.73
N PHE A 91 -60.29 -71.04 -2.14
CA PHE A 91 -59.02 -70.81 -2.83
C PHE A 91 -57.87 -70.77 -1.80
N ASN A 92 -56.63 -70.74 -2.29
CA ASN A 92 -55.45 -70.62 -1.45
C ASN A 92 -54.74 -69.28 -1.67
N VAL A 93 -54.09 -68.78 -0.63
CA VAL A 93 -53.15 -67.66 -0.70
C VAL A 93 -51.75 -68.19 -0.38
N ILE A 94 -50.83 -68.04 -1.32
CA ILE A 94 -49.41 -68.37 -1.16
C ILE A 94 -48.71 -67.14 -0.59
N VAL A 95 -48.20 -67.26 0.63
CA VAL A 95 -47.48 -66.20 1.34
C VAL A 95 -45.99 -66.45 1.26
N THR A 96 -45.20 -65.48 0.77
CA THR A 96 -43.74 -65.54 0.68
C THR A 96 -43.11 -64.49 1.60
N ALA A 97 -42.27 -64.91 2.52
CA ALA A 97 -41.51 -64.05 3.41
C ALA A 97 -40.19 -63.58 2.76
N LEU A 98 -39.94 -62.27 2.73
CA LEU A 98 -38.84 -61.66 1.96
C LEU A 98 -37.83 -60.91 2.83
N LYS A 99 -38.28 -60.24 3.88
CA LYS A 99 -37.43 -59.48 4.80
C LYS A 99 -38.01 -59.55 6.20
N GLU A 100 -37.14 -59.55 7.21
CA GLU A 100 -37.55 -59.49 8.61
C GLU A 100 -38.45 -58.27 8.86
N GLY A 101 -39.54 -58.49 9.57
CA GLY A 101 -40.51 -57.44 9.87
C GLY A 101 -41.92 -57.97 10.03
N THR A 102 -42.90 -57.09 9.88
CA THR A 102 -44.31 -57.45 9.94
C THR A 102 -45.06 -56.75 8.81
N ALA A 103 -45.82 -57.50 8.03
CA ALA A 103 -46.66 -56.98 6.96
C ALA A 103 -48.08 -57.51 7.09
N LYS A 104 -49.07 -56.67 6.80
CA LYS A 104 -50.48 -57.05 6.70
C LYS A 104 -50.81 -57.40 5.26
N LEU A 105 -51.43 -58.56 5.05
CA LEU A 105 -51.98 -58.98 3.75
C LEU A 105 -53.50 -58.77 3.74
N THR A 106 -53.99 -58.14 2.68
CA THR A 106 -55.42 -57.94 2.41
C THR A 106 -55.84 -58.85 1.27
N VAL A 107 -56.76 -59.78 1.54
CA VAL A 107 -57.37 -60.67 0.56
C VAL A 107 -58.71 -60.08 0.15
N LYS A 108 -58.95 -59.93 -1.16
CA LYS A 108 -60.23 -59.50 -1.72
C LYS A 108 -60.88 -60.63 -2.50
N TYR A 109 -62.21 -60.71 -2.39
CA TYR A 109 -63.09 -61.60 -3.15
C TYR A 109 -64.31 -60.77 -3.57
N GLY A 110 -64.35 -60.29 -4.82
CA GLY A 110 -65.30 -59.26 -5.23
C GLY A 110 -65.21 -58.02 -4.33
N ASP A 111 -66.33 -57.60 -3.73
CA ASP A 111 -66.38 -56.48 -2.79
C ASP A 111 -66.00 -56.85 -1.35
N ALA A 112 -65.94 -58.15 -1.03
CA ALA A 112 -65.55 -58.62 0.29
C ALA A 112 -64.03 -58.53 0.47
N LYS A 113 -63.57 -58.14 1.67
CA LYS A 113 -62.15 -58.07 2.03
C LYS A 113 -61.89 -58.61 3.43
N GLN A 114 -60.75 -59.25 3.61
CA GLN A 114 -60.26 -59.73 4.91
C GLN A 114 -58.75 -59.51 5.02
N GLU A 115 -58.30 -59.13 6.21
CA GLU A 115 -56.88 -58.88 6.49
C GLU A 115 -56.33 -59.89 7.49
N PHE A 116 -55.05 -60.22 7.37
CA PHE A 116 -54.27 -60.97 8.36
C PHE A 116 -52.81 -60.52 8.38
N THR A 117 -52.12 -60.76 9.48
CA THR A 117 -50.75 -60.31 9.72
C THR A 117 -49.76 -61.41 9.40
N VAL A 118 -48.66 -61.07 8.72
CA VAL A 118 -47.51 -61.93 8.46
C VAL A 118 -46.32 -61.40 9.25
N LYS A 119 -45.85 -62.15 10.24
CA LYS A 119 -44.62 -61.88 10.98
C LYS A 119 -43.47 -62.65 10.35
N VAL A 120 -42.46 -61.95 9.87
CA VAL A 120 -41.26 -62.54 9.28
C VAL A 120 -40.09 -62.41 10.25
N THR A 121 -39.54 -63.54 10.68
CA THR A 121 -38.37 -63.59 11.55
C THR A 121 -37.10 -63.87 10.73
N SER A 122 -35.97 -63.28 11.11
CA SER A 122 -34.68 -63.62 10.50
C SER A 122 -34.41 -65.12 10.68
N ASN A 123 -33.92 -65.78 9.63
CA ASN A 123 -33.40 -67.14 9.74
C ASN A 123 -32.24 -67.08 10.76
N GLY A 124 -32.32 -67.85 11.85
CA GLY A 124 -31.51 -67.68 13.07
C GLY A 124 -30.01 -67.92 12.93
N GLU A 125 -29.45 -67.88 11.72
CA GLU A 125 -28.01 -67.85 11.50
C GLU A 125 -27.50 -66.45 11.81
N THR A 126 -26.96 -66.27 13.02
CA THR A 126 -26.13 -65.10 13.31
C THR A 126 -25.07 -64.98 12.21
N PRO A 127 -24.98 -63.87 11.47
CA PRO A 127 -23.95 -63.71 10.45
C PRO A 127 -22.60 -63.99 11.10
N GLN A 128 -21.87 -64.94 10.55
CA GLN A 128 -20.58 -65.33 11.08
C GLN A 128 -19.65 -64.11 10.99
N LYS A 129 -19.38 -63.47 12.14
CA LYS A 129 -18.48 -62.32 12.20
C LYS A 129 -17.10 -62.73 11.72
N GLU A 130 -16.50 -61.91 10.86
CA GLU A 130 -15.15 -62.17 10.39
C GLU A 130 -14.12 -61.61 11.38
N ASP A 131 -13.07 -62.37 11.66
CA ASP A 131 -12.00 -61.93 12.55
C ASP A 131 -11.13 -60.86 11.86
N LEU A 132 -10.95 -59.70 12.51
CA LEU A 132 -10.14 -58.58 12.02
C LEU A 132 -8.73 -59.01 11.57
N ASN A 133 -8.08 -59.92 12.30
CA ASN A 133 -6.74 -60.40 11.98
C ASN A 133 -6.70 -61.25 10.70
N ASN A 134 -7.84 -61.83 10.33
CA ASN A 134 -7.99 -62.62 9.11
C ASN A 134 -8.39 -61.76 7.91
N VAL A 135 -9.23 -60.73 8.10
CA VAL A 135 -9.74 -59.92 6.99
C VAL A 135 -8.77 -58.82 6.57
N ILE A 136 -8.04 -58.21 7.51
CA ILE A 136 -7.01 -57.21 7.19
C ILE A 136 -5.73 -57.93 6.76
N LYS A 137 -5.56 -58.05 5.43
CA LYS A 137 -4.41 -58.76 4.83
C LYS A 137 -3.14 -57.92 4.85
N VAL A 138 -3.25 -56.61 4.60
CA VAL A 138 -2.11 -55.67 4.60
C VAL A 138 -2.06 -54.96 5.95
N LYS A 139 -1.11 -55.38 6.81
CA LYS A 139 -0.95 -54.85 8.18
C LYS A 139 -0.02 -53.65 8.26
N ASP A 140 0.80 -53.42 7.23
CA ASP A 140 1.64 -52.23 7.12
C ASP A 140 0.90 -51.14 6.35
N LEU A 141 0.55 -50.06 7.06
CA LEU A 141 -0.17 -48.92 6.51
C LEU A 141 0.77 -47.95 5.75
N GLY A 142 2.09 -48.11 5.91
CA GLY A 142 3.10 -47.24 5.32
C GLY A 142 3.21 -45.88 6.02
N VAL A 143 3.71 -44.89 5.28
CA VAL A 143 3.95 -43.54 5.77
C VAL A 143 2.74 -42.67 5.49
N TYR A 144 2.22 -41.98 6.51
CA TYR A 144 1.19 -40.96 6.34
C TYR A 144 1.30 -39.88 7.42
N GLU A 145 0.64 -38.75 7.19
CA GLU A 145 0.64 -37.61 8.10
C GLU A 145 -0.78 -37.29 8.59
N GLY A 146 -0.88 -36.73 9.80
CA GLY A 146 -2.13 -36.25 10.37
C GLY A 146 -1.95 -34.95 11.16
N VAL A 147 -3.05 -34.39 11.65
CA VAL A 147 -3.02 -33.07 12.33
C VAL A 147 -2.52 -33.16 13.79
N GLY A 148 -2.69 -34.32 14.43
CA GLY A 148 -2.33 -34.56 15.82
C GLY A 148 -0.88 -35.04 15.99
N ASP A 149 -0.46 -35.16 17.25
CA ASP A 149 0.80 -35.84 17.59
C ASP A 149 0.68 -37.38 17.46
N LEU A 150 -0.56 -37.88 17.46
CA LEU A 150 -0.94 -39.29 17.29
C LEU A 150 -2.07 -39.41 16.25
N PRO A 151 -2.16 -40.54 15.53
CA PRO A 151 -3.20 -40.75 14.54
C PRO A 151 -4.58 -40.88 15.17
N THR A 152 -5.59 -40.35 14.50
CA THR A 152 -7.01 -40.57 14.84
C THR A 152 -7.52 -41.89 14.25
N ILE A 153 -8.63 -42.42 14.78
CA ILE A 153 -9.23 -43.66 14.26
C ILE A 153 -9.61 -43.52 12.78
N ASP A 154 -10.15 -42.38 12.37
CA ASP A 154 -10.57 -42.14 10.98
C ASP A 154 -9.37 -42.06 10.02
N GLU A 155 -8.24 -41.47 10.46
CA GLU A 155 -6.98 -41.46 9.69
C GLU A 155 -6.46 -42.89 9.47
N VAL A 156 -6.45 -43.72 10.53
CA VAL A 156 -6.03 -45.13 10.45
C VAL A 156 -6.96 -45.91 9.52
N LEU A 157 -8.28 -45.79 9.69
CA LEU A 157 -9.27 -46.52 8.89
C LEU A 157 -9.21 -46.14 7.42
N LYS A 158 -8.96 -44.87 7.10
CA LYS A 158 -8.71 -44.43 5.73
C LYS A 158 -7.53 -45.18 5.10
N GLN A 159 -6.42 -45.33 5.83
CA GLN A 159 -5.26 -46.08 5.32
C GLN A 159 -5.57 -47.58 5.20
N VAL A 160 -6.24 -48.17 6.19
CA VAL A 160 -6.64 -49.58 6.17
C VAL A 160 -7.49 -49.89 4.94
N ASN A 161 -8.57 -49.12 4.71
CA ASN A 161 -9.47 -49.33 3.57
C ASN A 161 -8.77 -49.04 2.23
N THR A 162 -7.84 -48.09 2.18
CA THR A 162 -7.04 -47.81 0.97
C THR A 162 -6.13 -48.98 0.63
N LYS A 163 -5.51 -49.61 1.63
CA LYS A 163 -4.58 -50.75 1.45
C LYS A 163 -5.29 -52.10 1.32
N ASN A 164 -6.55 -52.18 1.75
CA ASN A 164 -7.37 -53.39 1.74
C ASN A 164 -8.71 -53.07 1.06
N SER A 165 -8.71 -52.84 -0.25
CA SER A 165 -9.84 -52.28 -1.03
C SER A 165 -11.17 -53.04 -0.94
N ASN A 166 -11.16 -54.29 -0.48
CA ASN A 166 -12.35 -55.11 -0.28
C ASN A 166 -13.00 -54.91 1.11
N LEU A 167 -12.36 -54.14 1.98
CA LEU A 167 -12.85 -53.81 3.31
C LEU A 167 -13.47 -52.42 3.31
N ILE A 168 -14.56 -52.30 4.06
CA ILE A 168 -15.23 -51.03 4.34
C ILE A 168 -15.35 -50.93 5.86
N LEU A 169 -14.20 -50.82 6.53
CA LEU A 169 -14.19 -50.63 7.99
C LEU A 169 -14.55 -49.19 8.33
N SER A 170 -15.39 -49.02 9.33
CA SER A 170 -15.82 -47.72 9.83
C SER A 170 -15.59 -47.60 11.33
N SER A 171 -15.70 -46.38 11.88
CA SER A 171 -15.60 -46.15 13.32
C SER A 171 -16.77 -46.75 14.10
N THR A 172 -17.82 -47.25 13.44
CA THR A 172 -18.88 -48.06 14.10
C THR A 172 -18.50 -49.53 14.26
N ASP A 173 -17.53 -50.02 13.49
CA ASP A 173 -17.07 -51.41 13.53
C ASP A 173 -15.96 -51.64 14.54
N VAL A 174 -15.07 -50.67 14.70
CA VAL A 174 -13.84 -50.84 15.48
C VAL A 174 -13.54 -49.65 16.37
N GLU A 175 -12.68 -49.89 17.35
CA GLU A 175 -12.08 -48.89 18.23
C GLU A 175 -10.59 -49.20 18.43
N PHE A 176 -9.84 -48.25 19.00
CA PHE A 176 -8.48 -48.52 19.41
C PHE A 176 -8.45 -49.45 20.62
N ASP A 177 -7.60 -50.47 20.55
CA ASP A 177 -7.29 -51.37 21.66
C ASP A 177 -6.01 -50.87 22.35
N GLY A 178 -6.17 -49.84 23.18
CA GLY A 178 -5.08 -49.11 23.81
C GLY A 178 -4.75 -47.78 23.11
N ASN A 179 -3.63 -47.17 23.46
CA ASN A 179 -3.21 -45.89 22.88
C ASN A 179 -2.45 -46.11 21.57
N PRO A 180 -2.80 -45.40 20.48
CA PRO A 180 -2.02 -45.45 19.26
C PRO A 180 -0.63 -44.84 19.44
N THR A 181 0.33 -45.27 18.63
CA THR A 181 1.70 -44.72 18.57
C THR A 181 2.05 -44.29 17.15
N ALA A 182 3.18 -43.59 16.99
CA ALA A 182 3.65 -43.20 15.66
C ALA A 182 4.01 -44.41 14.77
N SER A 183 4.38 -45.55 15.36
CA SER A 183 4.84 -46.75 14.63
C SER A 183 3.82 -47.89 14.60
N GLN A 184 2.82 -47.88 15.48
CA GLN A 184 1.91 -49.01 15.67
C GLN A 184 0.54 -48.56 16.20
N VAL A 185 -0.52 -49.19 15.71
CA VAL A 185 -1.88 -49.06 16.23
C VAL A 185 -2.51 -50.45 16.37
N LYS A 186 -3.37 -50.63 17.37
CA LYS A 186 -4.12 -51.86 17.57
C LYS A 186 -5.61 -51.56 17.45
N LEU A 187 -6.30 -52.28 16.58
CA LEU A 187 -7.73 -52.18 16.38
C LEU A 187 -8.42 -53.38 17.02
N LYS A 188 -9.54 -53.13 17.69
CA LYS A 188 -10.44 -54.17 18.21
C LYS A 188 -11.84 -53.94 17.67
N ALA A 189 -12.50 -55.04 17.28
CA ALA A 189 -13.89 -54.99 16.87
C ALA A 189 -14.75 -54.59 18.07
N LYS A 190 -15.61 -53.58 17.87
CA LYS A 190 -16.59 -53.20 18.88
C LYS A 190 -17.54 -54.36 19.14
N THR A 191 -18.00 -54.50 20.37
CA THR A 191 -19.02 -55.50 20.73
C THR A 191 -20.31 -55.33 19.93
N THR A 192 -20.60 -54.10 19.48
CA THR A 192 -21.73 -53.72 18.63
C THR A 192 -21.51 -53.96 17.14
N SER A 193 -20.30 -54.32 16.67
CA SER A 193 -20.08 -54.60 15.25
C SER A 193 -20.86 -55.85 14.85
N THR A 194 -21.64 -55.77 13.78
CA THR A 194 -22.38 -56.91 13.23
C THR A 194 -21.52 -57.79 12.34
N ASN A 195 -20.42 -57.25 11.83
CA ASN A 195 -19.64 -57.88 10.75
C ASN A 195 -18.29 -58.42 11.23
N TYR A 196 -17.74 -57.87 12.31
CA TYR A 196 -16.36 -58.14 12.71
C TYR A 196 -16.19 -58.59 14.17
N THR A 197 -15.17 -59.40 14.41
CA THR A 197 -14.72 -59.83 15.75
C THR A 197 -13.20 -59.74 15.86
N GLY A 198 -12.65 -60.00 17.04
CA GLY A 198 -11.22 -60.10 17.26
C GLY A 198 -10.49 -58.74 17.35
N ASN A 199 -9.16 -58.80 17.22
CA ASN A 199 -8.28 -57.64 17.25
C ASN A 199 -7.12 -57.85 16.28
N VAL A 200 -6.52 -56.75 15.83
CA VAL A 200 -5.41 -56.77 14.87
C VAL A 200 -4.43 -55.65 15.19
N THR A 201 -3.14 -55.96 15.09
CA THR A 201 -2.06 -55.00 15.26
C THR A 201 -1.53 -54.59 13.89
N LEU A 202 -1.43 -53.29 13.67
CA LEU A 202 -1.01 -52.67 12.41
C LEU A 202 0.27 -51.86 12.63
N THR A 203 1.18 -51.89 11.67
CA THR A 203 2.39 -51.08 11.66
C THR A 203 2.21 -49.88 10.74
N GLN A 204 2.89 -48.78 11.06
CA GLN A 204 2.79 -47.52 10.32
C GLN A 204 4.03 -46.65 10.55
N THR A 205 4.16 -45.58 9.78
CA THR A 205 5.03 -44.45 10.11
C THR A 205 4.20 -43.18 10.06
N TYR A 206 3.72 -42.75 11.22
CA TYR A 206 2.94 -41.53 11.35
C TYR A 206 3.85 -40.37 11.72
N SER A 207 3.63 -39.23 11.05
CA SER A 207 4.23 -37.97 11.47
C SER A 207 3.17 -36.88 11.52
N LYS A 208 3.35 -35.94 12.45
CA LYS A 208 2.51 -34.76 12.51
C LYS A 208 2.74 -33.94 11.26
N THR A 209 1.67 -33.61 10.56
CA THR A 209 1.65 -32.62 9.48
C THR A 209 2.21 -31.32 10.06
N LYS A 210 3.37 -30.89 9.56
CA LYS A 210 3.90 -29.59 9.93
C LYS A 210 2.94 -28.50 9.46
N GLU A 211 2.65 -27.54 10.32
CA GLU A 211 1.80 -26.40 9.96
C GLU A 211 2.44 -25.62 8.81
N THR A 212 1.61 -25.26 7.82
CA THR A 212 2.03 -24.34 6.77
C THR A 212 2.11 -22.94 7.37
N THR A 213 3.23 -22.25 7.20
CA THR A 213 3.42 -20.91 7.75
C THR A 213 3.97 -19.96 6.70
N ILE A 214 3.40 -18.76 6.62
CA ILE A 214 3.94 -17.66 5.83
C ILE A 214 5.02 -16.96 6.67
N GLY A 215 6.19 -16.71 6.09
CA GLY A 215 7.26 -15.96 6.73
C GLY A 215 6.80 -14.55 7.12
N THR A 216 7.29 -14.05 8.25
CA THR A 216 6.98 -12.69 8.69
C THR A 216 7.56 -11.65 7.73
N VAL A 217 6.77 -10.64 7.41
CA VAL A 217 7.21 -9.47 6.62
C VAL A 217 7.18 -8.25 7.53
N GLY A 218 8.29 -7.54 7.62
CA GLY A 218 8.37 -6.30 8.38
C GLY A 218 7.67 -5.14 7.66
N ASP A 219 7.21 -4.16 8.43
CA ASP A 219 6.62 -2.94 7.91
C ASP A 219 7.54 -2.22 6.93
N LYS A 220 6.94 -1.50 5.98
CA LYS A 220 7.65 -0.78 4.91
C LYS A 220 7.29 0.69 4.88
N GLU A 221 8.28 1.52 4.60
CA GLU A 221 8.11 2.93 4.25
C GLU A 221 8.61 3.11 2.82
N ILE A 222 7.78 3.68 1.94
CA ILE A 222 8.07 3.83 0.51
C ILE A 222 7.62 5.20 0.01
N GLN A 223 8.17 5.68 -1.11
CA GLN A 223 7.78 6.97 -1.71
C GLN A 223 7.07 6.83 -3.05
N ILE A 224 6.17 7.78 -3.33
CA ILE A 224 5.53 7.89 -4.63
C ILE A 224 6.58 8.14 -5.72
N GLY A 225 6.56 7.30 -6.75
CA GLY A 225 7.47 7.37 -7.90
C GLY A 225 8.86 6.79 -7.66
N GLU A 226 9.12 6.21 -6.49
CA GLU A 226 10.34 5.45 -6.22
C GLU A 226 10.21 4.01 -6.74
N ASN A 227 11.30 3.44 -7.27
CA ASN A 227 11.36 2.03 -7.62
C ASN A 227 11.77 1.24 -6.37
N ILE A 228 10.92 0.31 -5.94
CA ILE A 228 11.10 -0.43 -4.69
C ILE A 228 11.63 -1.82 -5.02
N ASP A 229 12.69 -2.23 -4.33
CA ASP A 229 13.20 -3.59 -4.47
C ASP A 229 12.11 -4.60 -4.06
N PRO A 230 11.87 -5.64 -4.88
CA PRO A 230 10.83 -6.60 -4.59
C PRO A 230 11.04 -7.34 -3.25
N ILE A 231 9.96 -7.56 -2.51
CA ILE A 231 10.01 -8.17 -1.18
C ILE A 231 9.91 -9.70 -1.31
N SER A 232 10.89 -10.42 -0.78
CA SER A 232 10.85 -11.88 -0.74
C SER A 232 9.97 -12.39 0.40
N VAL A 233 9.09 -13.34 0.10
CA VAL A 233 8.23 -14.03 1.06
C VAL A 233 8.41 -15.54 0.89
N THR A 234 8.66 -16.24 1.99
CA THR A 234 8.80 -17.70 2.02
C THR A 234 7.57 -18.34 2.67
N VAL A 235 7.07 -19.44 2.11
CA VAL A 235 6.06 -20.29 2.75
C VAL A 235 6.68 -21.63 3.11
N ALA A 236 6.74 -21.95 4.41
CA ALA A 236 7.27 -23.22 4.90
C ALA A 236 6.18 -24.31 4.89
N ASN A 237 6.60 -25.55 4.65
CA ASN A 237 5.73 -26.74 4.61
C ASN A 237 4.60 -26.63 3.57
N SER A 238 4.84 -25.94 2.45
CA SER A 238 3.87 -25.80 1.36
C SER A 238 3.50 -27.17 0.79
N LYS A 239 2.21 -27.52 0.82
CA LYS A 239 1.68 -28.73 0.20
C LYS A 239 1.10 -28.40 -1.19
N GLY A 240 1.89 -28.60 -2.26
CA GLY A 240 1.44 -28.53 -3.66
C GLY A 240 1.41 -27.14 -4.30
N GLU A 241 0.64 -27.01 -5.39
CA GLU A 241 0.55 -25.83 -6.29
C GLU A 241 -0.29 -24.66 -5.73
N ASN A 242 -0.34 -24.48 -4.41
CA ASN A 242 -1.08 -23.37 -3.82
C ASN A 242 -0.39 -22.03 -4.11
N THR A 243 -1.19 -21.01 -4.45
CA THR A 243 -0.71 -19.66 -4.77
C THR A 243 -0.78 -18.77 -3.53
N LEU A 244 0.27 -17.99 -3.30
CA LEU A 244 0.23 -16.87 -2.34
C LEU A 244 -0.60 -15.74 -2.96
N THR A 245 -1.52 -15.19 -2.18
CA THR A 245 -2.25 -13.98 -2.55
C THR A 245 -1.91 -12.84 -1.59
N ALA A 246 -1.90 -11.62 -2.11
CA ALA A 246 -1.66 -10.42 -1.33
C ALA A 246 -2.73 -9.37 -1.66
N THR A 247 -3.28 -8.73 -0.64
CA THR A 247 -4.29 -7.68 -0.80
C THR A 247 -3.93 -6.47 0.05
N SER A 248 -4.06 -5.27 -0.54
CA SER A 248 -3.96 -4.01 0.18
C SER A 248 -5.31 -3.60 0.74
N SER A 249 -5.35 -3.09 1.97
CA SER A 249 -6.55 -2.49 2.58
C SER A 249 -7.08 -1.30 1.79
N THR A 250 -6.21 -0.59 1.08
CA THR A 250 -6.49 0.66 0.37
C THR A 250 -5.63 0.74 -0.90
N GLN A 251 -6.16 0.22 -2.01
CA GLN A 251 -5.45 0.18 -3.30
C GLN A 251 -5.13 1.57 -3.88
N GLU A 252 -5.84 2.61 -3.44
CA GLU A 252 -5.54 4.01 -3.77
C GLU A 252 -4.23 4.52 -3.16
N ILE A 253 -3.74 3.87 -2.10
CA ILE A 253 -2.49 4.22 -1.41
C ILE A 253 -1.36 3.37 -1.95
N VAL A 254 -1.54 2.04 -1.95
CA VAL A 254 -0.54 1.09 -2.44
C VAL A 254 -1.22 -0.09 -3.15
N LYS A 255 -0.71 -0.44 -4.33
CA LYS A 255 -1.06 -1.69 -5.01
C LYS A 255 0.01 -2.73 -4.70
N VAL A 256 -0.42 -3.99 -4.61
CA VAL A 256 0.46 -5.13 -4.37
C VAL A 256 0.23 -6.18 -5.44
N GLN A 257 1.31 -6.74 -5.96
CA GLN A 257 1.28 -7.85 -6.91
C GLN A 257 2.20 -8.96 -6.40
N VAL A 258 1.73 -10.20 -6.48
CA VAL A 258 2.53 -11.39 -6.17
C VAL A 258 3.06 -11.98 -7.47
N ALA A 259 4.37 -12.18 -7.55
CA ALA A 259 5.01 -12.96 -8.61
C ALA A 259 5.44 -14.33 -8.05
N PRO A 260 5.13 -15.45 -8.74
CA PRO A 260 5.59 -16.78 -8.34
C PRO A 260 7.12 -16.89 -8.50
N SER A 261 7.81 -17.51 -7.54
CA SER A 261 9.24 -17.83 -7.70
C SER A 261 9.45 -18.95 -8.71
N SER A 262 10.60 -18.91 -9.39
CA SER A 262 11.02 -19.86 -10.40
C SER A 262 11.52 -21.21 -9.87
N THR A 263 11.60 -21.41 -8.54
CA THR A 263 12.22 -22.60 -7.92
C THR A 263 11.19 -23.46 -7.17
N LYS A 264 11.12 -24.76 -7.47
CA LYS A 264 10.11 -25.71 -6.93
C LYS A 264 10.34 -26.19 -5.49
N GLU A 265 11.54 -26.02 -4.92
CA GLU A 265 11.91 -26.68 -3.65
C GLU A 265 11.56 -25.90 -2.38
N GLU A 266 11.25 -24.61 -2.48
CA GLU A 266 10.68 -23.81 -1.40
C GLU A 266 9.73 -22.80 -2.04
N ALA A 267 8.48 -22.72 -1.57
CA ALA A 267 7.49 -21.78 -2.11
C ALA A 267 7.88 -20.35 -1.74
N LYS A 268 8.83 -19.81 -2.51
CA LYS A 268 9.28 -18.42 -2.48
C LYS A 268 8.36 -17.61 -3.38
N PHE A 269 8.08 -16.40 -2.96
CA PHE A 269 7.26 -15.45 -3.70
C PHE A 269 7.94 -14.09 -3.62
N THR A 270 7.63 -13.27 -4.62
CA THR A 270 8.11 -11.91 -4.69
C THR A 270 6.90 -10.98 -4.67
N LEU A 271 6.88 -10.02 -3.75
CA LEU A 271 5.88 -8.97 -3.70
C LEU A 271 6.42 -7.71 -4.35
N ASN A 272 5.70 -7.20 -5.34
CA ASN A 272 5.94 -5.88 -5.93
C ASN A 272 4.93 -4.91 -5.33
N LEU A 273 5.42 -3.79 -4.79
CA LEU A 273 4.59 -2.71 -4.26
C LEU A 273 4.66 -1.51 -5.20
N GLU A 274 3.51 -0.91 -5.51
CA GLU A 274 3.42 0.33 -6.28
C GLU A 274 2.80 1.41 -5.38
N ALA A 275 3.58 2.44 -5.04
CA ALA A 275 3.11 3.59 -4.30
C ALA A 275 2.26 4.50 -5.20
N VAL A 276 0.99 4.73 -4.81
CA VAL A 276 0.03 5.50 -5.59
C VAL A 276 -0.26 6.86 -4.95
N LYS A 277 -0.52 6.88 -3.64
CA LYS A 277 -0.87 8.09 -2.88
C LYS A 277 -0.33 8.02 -1.48
N ALA A 278 0.00 9.16 -0.89
CA ALA A 278 0.50 9.24 0.48
C ALA A 278 -0.58 8.78 1.47
N GLY A 279 -0.14 8.06 2.50
CA GLY A 279 -1.02 7.47 3.52
C GLY A 279 -0.48 6.15 4.02
N GLU A 280 -1.32 5.43 4.77
CA GLU A 280 -0.98 4.13 5.33
C GLU A 280 -1.93 3.06 4.82
N ALA A 281 -1.40 1.86 4.56
CA ALA A 281 -2.18 0.70 4.16
C ALA A 281 -1.67 -0.55 4.87
N THR A 282 -2.57 -1.50 5.13
CA THR A 282 -2.20 -2.84 5.61
C THR A 282 -2.23 -3.81 4.44
N ILE A 283 -1.13 -4.54 4.24
CA ILE A 283 -1.07 -5.65 3.29
C ILE A 283 -1.37 -6.94 4.03
N THR A 284 -2.30 -7.73 3.51
CA THR A 284 -2.63 -9.07 4.03
C THR A 284 -2.16 -10.14 3.04
N LEU A 285 -1.38 -11.09 3.52
CA LEU A 285 -0.89 -12.24 2.78
C LEU A 285 -1.69 -13.48 3.19
N LYS A 286 -2.18 -14.23 2.20
CA LYS A 286 -2.95 -15.46 2.42
C LYS A 286 -2.37 -16.63 1.64
N TYR A 287 -2.35 -17.78 2.28
CA TYR A 287 -1.92 -19.05 1.72
C TYR A 287 -2.73 -20.19 2.34
N THR A 288 -3.23 -21.12 1.52
CA THR A 288 -4.09 -22.22 1.98
C THR A 288 -3.40 -23.07 3.05
N GLY A 289 -4.05 -23.24 4.21
CA GLY A 289 -3.53 -24.00 5.34
C GLY A 289 -2.56 -23.22 6.24
N ALA A 290 -2.29 -21.95 5.95
CA ALA A 290 -1.52 -21.06 6.81
C ALA A 290 -2.43 -19.99 7.45
N LYS A 291 -1.97 -19.41 8.56
CA LYS A 291 -2.57 -18.19 9.13
C LYS A 291 -2.22 -16.98 8.26
N ASP A 292 -3.17 -16.06 8.11
CA ASP A 292 -2.95 -14.79 7.40
C ASP A 292 -1.84 -13.99 8.10
N VAL A 293 -0.95 -13.39 7.30
CA VAL A 293 0.13 -12.50 7.78
C VAL A 293 -0.16 -11.09 7.29
N THR A 294 -0.04 -10.10 8.18
CA THR A 294 -0.26 -8.69 7.85
C THR A 294 0.96 -7.85 8.16
N PHE A 295 1.22 -6.83 7.35
CA PHE A 295 2.23 -5.81 7.62
C PHE A 295 1.77 -4.44 7.12
N LYS A 296 2.31 -3.37 7.71
CA LYS A 296 1.97 -2.00 7.39
C LYS A 296 2.88 -1.45 6.30
N VAL A 297 2.31 -0.70 5.37
CA VAL A 297 3.02 0.08 4.36
C VAL A 297 2.66 1.55 4.55
N THR A 298 3.67 2.39 4.79
CA THR A 298 3.55 3.84 4.87
C THR A 298 4.06 4.44 3.57
N VAL A 299 3.18 5.08 2.81
CA VAL A 299 3.52 5.76 1.57
C VAL A 299 3.70 7.25 1.85
N LEU A 300 4.90 7.75 1.58
CA LEU A 300 5.24 9.16 1.69
C LEU A 300 4.98 9.89 0.37
N GLU A 301 4.75 11.20 0.47
CA GLU A 301 4.62 12.09 -0.69
C GLU A 301 5.85 12.00 -1.62
N ALA A 302 5.63 12.29 -2.91
CA ALA A 302 6.72 12.32 -3.88
C ALA A 302 7.75 13.41 -3.51
N LYS A 303 9.05 13.08 -3.57
CA LYS A 303 10.12 14.07 -3.38
C LYS A 303 9.97 15.19 -4.41
N LYS A 304 9.98 16.45 -3.95
CA LYS A 304 9.99 17.61 -4.84
C LYS A 304 11.37 17.76 -5.46
N ASP A 305 11.41 18.02 -6.76
CA ASP A 305 12.65 18.20 -7.49
C ASP A 305 13.14 19.64 -7.35
N LEU A 306 14.33 19.85 -6.78
CA LEU A 306 14.88 21.19 -6.65
C LEU A 306 15.07 21.89 -8.00
N ASN A 307 15.23 21.18 -9.11
CA ASN A 307 15.36 21.83 -10.43
C ASN A 307 14.14 22.64 -10.86
N THR A 308 12.97 22.37 -10.27
CA THR A 308 11.70 23.04 -10.60
C THR A 308 11.35 24.20 -9.66
N ILE A 309 12.20 24.48 -8.66
CA ILE A 309 12.03 25.65 -7.78
C ILE A 309 12.27 26.95 -8.55
N GLY A 310 11.58 28.03 -8.17
CA GLY A 310 11.88 29.38 -8.69
C GLY A 310 13.30 29.79 -8.31
N LYS A 311 14.12 30.21 -9.29
CA LYS A 311 15.57 30.35 -9.12
C LYS A 311 16.05 31.76 -8.79
N ASP A 312 15.22 32.78 -8.92
CA ASP A 312 15.63 34.16 -8.64
C ASP A 312 15.44 34.51 -7.17
N LEU A 313 16.52 34.97 -6.51
CA LEU A 313 16.51 35.42 -5.13
C LEU A 313 16.88 36.91 -5.02
N SER A 314 16.25 37.57 -4.07
CA SER A 314 16.55 38.96 -3.68
C SER A 314 17.06 38.96 -2.23
N PRO A 315 18.35 38.63 -1.98
CA PRO A 315 18.90 38.71 -0.63
C PRO A 315 18.90 40.15 -0.11
N LYS A 316 19.07 40.34 1.20
CA LYS A 316 19.13 41.68 1.81
C LYS A 316 20.45 42.40 1.53
N LEU A 317 21.55 41.66 1.44
CA LEU A 317 22.89 42.14 1.09
C LEU A 317 23.55 41.14 0.14
N ASN A 318 24.62 41.55 -0.55
CA ASN A 318 25.40 40.66 -1.43
C ASN A 318 26.34 39.72 -0.65
N LYS A 319 25.90 39.21 0.51
CA LYS A 319 26.68 38.31 1.40
C LYS A 319 26.10 36.91 1.39
N GLU A 320 26.95 35.92 1.69
CA GLU A 320 26.56 34.51 1.68
C GLU A 320 25.44 34.19 2.68
N GLU A 321 25.47 34.77 3.88
CA GLU A 321 24.47 34.55 4.92
C GLU A 321 23.07 35.03 4.50
N ASP A 322 22.98 36.22 3.90
CA ASP A 322 21.73 36.76 3.38
C ASP A 322 21.21 35.94 2.18
N ALA A 323 22.10 35.46 1.32
CA ALA A 323 21.74 34.57 0.20
C ALA A 323 21.21 33.22 0.70
N LYS A 324 21.86 32.62 1.71
CA LYS A 324 21.39 31.39 2.36
C LYS A 324 20.03 31.57 3.02
N THR A 325 19.81 32.71 3.66
CA THR A 325 18.53 33.05 4.31
C THR A 325 17.40 33.12 3.27
N ALA A 326 17.59 33.88 2.20
CA ALA A 326 16.62 33.96 1.10
C ALA A 326 16.37 32.60 0.43
N ALA A 327 17.41 31.79 0.25
CA ALA A 327 17.28 30.44 -0.32
C ALA A 327 16.52 29.50 0.62
N THR A 328 16.77 29.55 1.93
CA THR A 328 16.02 28.76 2.93
C THR A 328 14.54 29.13 2.93
N GLU A 329 14.18 30.43 2.84
CA GLU A 329 12.79 30.86 2.70
C GLU A 329 12.14 30.31 1.42
N ALA A 330 12.85 30.37 0.28
CA ALA A 330 12.36 29.83 -0.99
C ALA A 330 12.15 28.31 -0.93
N ILE A 331 13.10 27.56 -0.36
CA ILE A 331 13.04 26.10 -0.23
C ILE A 331 11.93 25.68 0.72
N THR A 332 11.78 26.34 1.88
CA THR A 332 10.74 25.99 2.86
C THR A 332 9.33 26.32 2.34
N LYS A 333 9.18 27.39 1.54
CA LYS A 333 7.94 27.66 0.80
C LYS A 333 7.67 26.61 -0.28
N PHE A 334 8.70 26.18 -1.00
CA PHE A 334 8.58 25.14 -2.03
C PHE A 334 8.27 23.76 -1.45
N SER A 335 8.90 23.39 -0.34
CA SER A 335 8.71 22.13 0.37
C SER A 335 8.64 22.38 1.87
N ALA A 336 7.40 22.48 2.36
CA ALA A 336 7.13 22.75 3.77
C ALA A 336 7.79 21.67 4.66
N GLY A 337 8.53 22.11 5.67
CA GLY A 337 9.23 21.22 6.61
C GLY A 337 10.64 20.82 6.21
N ALA A 338 11.14 21.22 5.02
CA ALA A 338 12.52 20.97 4.63
C ALA A 338 13.53 21.68 5.55
N LYS A 339 14.55 20.95 6.02
CA LYS A 339 15.56 21.45 6.97
C LYS A 339 16.97 21.42 6.39
N LEU A 340 17.75 22.47 6.69
CA LEU A 340 19.17 22.52 6.36
C LEU A 340 19.92 21.34 7.00
N ASN A 341 20.84 20.73 6.26
CA ASN A 341 21.63 19.54 6.61
C ASN A 341 20.83 18.24 6.79
N THR A 342 19.49 18.28 6.72
CA THR A 342 18.64 17.08 6.72
C THR A 342 18.10 16.80 5.32
N ASP A 343 17.59 17.84 4.66
CA ASP A 343 16.96 17.73 3.35
C ASP A 343 17.77 18.39 2.24
N TYR A 344 18.53 19.44 2.57
CA TYR A 344 19.36 20.16 1.61
C TYR A 344 20.62 20.73 2.26
N THR A 345 21.61 21.05 1.44
CA THR A 345 22.85 21.74 1.81
C THR A 345 23.17 22.85 0.82
N PHE A 346 23.90 23.87 1.28
CA PHE A 346 24.39 24.95 0.45
C PHE A 346 25.79 24.66 -0.08
N ASP A 347 26.04 25.08 -1.32
CA ASP A 347 27.30 24.88 -2.03
C ASP A 347 27.56 26.05 -3.00
N GLN A 348 28.80 26.24 -3.42
CA GLN A 348 29.22 27.19 -4.47
C GLN A 348 28.53 28.56 -4.42
N PHE A 349 28.80 29.35 -3.38
CA PHE A 349 28.36 30.75 -3.33
C PHE A 349 29.23 31.65 -4.22
N LYS A 350 28.57 32.51 -5.00
CA LYS A 350 29.18 33.62 -5.72
C LYS A 350 28.36 34.89 -5.45
N ALA A 351 29.00 35.90 -4.86
CA ALA A 351 28.34 37.17 -4.59
C ALA A 351 27.90 37.86 -5.89
N ALA A 352 26.76 38.57 -5.83
CA ALA A 352 26.34 39.45 -6.90
C ALA A 352 27.21 40.72 -6.92
N THR A 353 27.44 41.23 -8.12
CA THR A 353 28.18 42.47 -8.38
C THR A 353 27.29 43.41 -9.21
N PRO A 354 27.59 44.72 -9.27
CA PRO A 354 26.83 45.62 -10.12
C PRO A 354 26.75 45.17 -11.59
N GLU A 355 27.78 44.47 -12.08
CA GLU A 355 27.92 44.03 -13.47
C GLU A 355 27.39 42.62 -13.73
N ALA A 356 27.26 41.79 -12.68
CA ALA A 356 26.89 40.39 -12.82
C ALA A 356 26.07 39.86 -11.65
N ALA A 357 25.02 39.10 -11.96
CA ALA A 357 24.25 38.38 -10.97
C ALA A 357 25.12 37.37 -10.20
N GLY A 358 24.79 37.20 -8.92
CA GLY A 358 25.41 36.19 -8.08
C GLY A 358 24.77 34.81 -8.28
N SER A 359 25.31 33.80 -7.60
CA SER A 359 24.73 32.46 -7.60
C SER A 359 24.87 31.77 -6.25
N LEU A 360 23.94 30.86 -5.95
CA LEU A 360 24.04 29.95 -4.81
C LEU A 360 23.53 28.57 -5.23
N LYS A 361 24.38 27.54 -5.14
CA LYS A 361 23.98 26.17 -5.42
C LYS A 361 23.40 25.52 -4.17
N VAL A 362 22.35 24.74 -4.37
CA VAL A 362 21.71 23.94 -3.32
C VAL A 362 21.63 22.50 -3.78
N ASN A 363 22.11 21.60 -2.96
CA ASN A 363 22.03 20.16 -3.20
C ASN A 363 20.97 19.57 -2.27
N SER A 364 20.15 18.63 -2.75
CA SER A 364 19.39 17.77 -1.85
C SER A 364 20.34 16.80 -1.14
N VAL A 365 20.04 16.49 0.11
CA VAL A 365 20.70 15.40 0.84
C VAL A 365 20.13 14.08 0.31
N SER A 366 20.97 13.08 0.05
CA SER A 366 20.53 11.79 -0.54
C SER A 366 19.48 11.07 0.31
N THR A 367 19.54 11.22 1.63
CA THR A 367 18.58 10.68 2.61
C THR A 367 17.34 11.56 2.80
N SER A 368 17.22 12.68 2.09
CA SER A 368 16.05 13.55 2.21
C SER A 368 14.79 12.80 1.82
N LYS A 369 13.76 12.93 2.66
CA LYS A 369 12.41 12.42 2.35
C LYS A 369 11.59 13.42 1.54
N LEU A 370 12.02 14.68 1.44
CA LEU A 370 11.23 15.78 0.89
C LEU A 370 11.76 16.31 -0.45
N LEU A 371 13.07 16.24 -0.67
CA LEU A 371 13.74 16.88 -1.80
C LEU A 371 14.61 15.89 -2.58
N LYS A 372 14.78 16.13 -3.88
CA LYS A 372 15.76 15.46 -4.74
C LYS A 372 16.47 16.45 -5.66
N SER A 373 17.53 15.99 -6.31
CA SER A 373 18.34 16.76 -7.27
C SER A 373 19.06 17.97 -6.64
N SER A 374 19.46 18.95 -7.44
CA SER A 374 20.10 20.19 -7.01
C SER A 374 19.49 21.37 -7.76
N ALA A 375 19.67 22.60 -7.26
CA ALA A 375 19.33 23.84 -7.96
C ALA A 375 20.48 24.83 -7.87
N ILE A 376 20.51 25.78 -8.82
CA ILE A 376 21.36 26.97 -8.74
C ILE A 376 20.42 28.16 -8.75
N PHE A 377 20.45 28.92 -7.66
CA PHE A 377 19.75 30.20 -7.56
C PHE A 377 20.58 31.31 -8.19
N THR A 378 19.91 32.26 -8.83
CA THR A 378 20.44 33.52 -9.33
C THR A 378 20.18 34.59 -8.27
N LEU A 379 21.22 35.33 -7.87
CA LEU A 379 21.13 36.37 -6.84
C LEU A 379 21.08 37.75 -7.50
N LYS A 380 20.02 38.52 -7.21
CA LYS A 380 19.96 39.93 -7.63
C LYS A 380 20.94 40.76 -6.82
N TYR A 381 21.66 41.65 -7.50
CA TYR A 381 22.55 42.60 -6.86
C TYR A 381 21.73 43.60 -6.03
N VAL A 382 22.16 43.79 -4.78
CA VAL A 382 21.63 44.83 -3.90
C VAL A 382 22.63 45.97 -3.87
N GLU A 383 22.21 47.15 -4.33
CA GLU A 383 23.08 48.32 -4.23
C GLU A 383 23.23 48.73 -2.76
N THR A 384 24.45 48.62 -2.24
CA THR A 384 24.81 48.96 -0.86
C THR A 384 25.80 50.11 -0.80
N ARG A 385 26.31 50.53 -1.96
CA ARG A 385 27.20 51.65 -2.11
C ARG A 385 26.44 52.95 -1.89
N THR A 386 27.18 54.00 -1.58
CA THR A 386 26.63 55.35 -1.45
C THR A 386 26.37 55.94 -2.82
N ASP A 387 25.15 56.43 -3.05
CA ASP A 387 24.85 57.20 -4.26
C ASP A 387 25.60 58.53 -4.23
N LEU A 388 26.39 58.84 -5.25
CA LEU A 388 26.99 60.16 -5.39
C LEU A 388 25.93 61.27 -5.58
N ALA A 389 24.72 60.92 -6.05
CA ALA A 389 23.61 61.85 -6.11
C ALA A 389 22.95 62.13 -4.75
N ASN A 390 23.44 61.52 -3.65
CA ASN A 390 22.90 61.71 -2.31
C ASN A 390 22.80 63.22 -1.97
N PRO A 391 21.61 63.73 -1.57
CA PRO A 391 21.40 65.14 -1.29
C PRO A 391 22.21 65.68 -0.11
N GLU A 392 22.75 64.81 0.76
CA GLU A 392 23.64 65.20 1.85
C GLU A 392 25.04 65.63 1.36
N ILE A 393 25.40 65.31 0.12
CA ILE A 393 26.71 65.67 -0.46
C ILE A 393 26.70 67.15 -0.87
N VAL A 394 27.65 67.91 -0.32
CA VAL A 394 27.88 69.32 -0.67
C VAL A 394 28.45 69.40 -2.09
N LYS A 395 27.66 69.99 -3.00
CA LYS A 395 27.98 70.11 -4.44
C LYS A 395 28.86 71.32 -4.75
N ASP A 396 28.77 72.38 -3.95
CA ASP A 396 29.60 73.57 -4.11
C ASP A 396 30.92 73.40 -3.35
N LEU A 397 31.99 73.18 -4.10
CA LEU A 397 33.33 73.00 -3.56
C LEU A 397 34.06 74.33 -3.35
N GLY A 398 33.47 75.46 -3.76
CA GLY A 398 34.09 76.78 -3.65
C GLY A 398 35.21 76.98 -4.66
N THR A 399 36.40 77.34 -4.20
CA THR A 399 37.52 77.71 -5.08
C THR A 399 38.58 76.62 -5.11
N ILE A 400 39.03 76.25 -6.31
CA ILE A 400 40.13 75.29 -6.52
C ILE A 400 41.28 76.02 -7.21
N ASN A 401 42.46 76.01 -6.62
CA ASN A 401 43.66 76.61 -7.18
C ASN A 401 44.63 75.51 -7.65
N GLY A 402 45.17 75.66 -8.85
CA GLY A 402 46.11 74.69 -9.42
C GLY A 402 47.01 75.27 -10.49
N LYS A 403 48.06 74.52 -10.85
CA LYS A 403 49.00 74.89 -11.93
C LYS A 403 48.57 74.43 -13.32
N GLU A 404 47.62 73.51 -13.37
CA GLU A 404 47.13 72.94 -14.61
C GLU A 404 46.14 73.89 -15.29
N THR A 405 45.82 73.67 -16.56
CA THR A 405 44.86 74.50 -17.30
C THR A 405 43.41 74.27 -16.88
N ALA A 406 43.13 73.15 -16.19
CA ALA A 406 41.83 72.79 -15.62
C ALA A 406 42.01 72.04 -14.28
N ALA A 407 40.96 71.98 -13.46
CA ALA A 407 41.00 71.22 -12.21
C ALA A 407 41.22 69.73 -12.50
N THR A 408 42.24 69.14 -11.88
CA THR A 408 42.52 67.69 -11.99
C THR A 408 41.67 66.89 -11.01
N LEU A 409 41.52 65.58 -11.26
CA LEU A 409 40.79 64.67 -10.37
C LEU A 409 41.34 64.75 -8.92
N ASP A 410 42.65 64.83 -8.76
CA ASP A 410 43.32 64.93 -7.44
C ASP A 410 42.89 66.18 -6.66
N MET A 411 42.84 67.32 -7.35
CA MET A 411 42.42 68.58 -6.76
C MET A 411 40.95 68.54 -6.36
N VAL A 412 40.10 67.99 -7.24
CA VAL A 412 38.66 67.84 -6.99
C VAL A 412 38.41 66.89 -5.81
N ILE A 413 39.06 65.72 -5.77
CA ILE A 413 38.94 64.76 -4.66
C ILE A 413 39.36 65.38 -3.33
N LYS A 414 40.48 66.11 -3.30
CA LYS A 414 40.98 66.76 -2.08
C LYS A 414 39.94 67.70 -1.49
N ILE A 415 39.46 68.65 -2.27
CA ILE A 415 38.47 69.65 -1.81
C ILE A 415 37.12 68.99 -1.54
N PHE A 416 36.71 68.01 -2.36
CA PHE A 416 35.49 67.24 -2.12
C PHE A 416 35.54 66.61 -0.73
N ASN A 417 36.62 65.93 -0.36
CA ASN A 417 36.77 65.28 0.94
C ASN A 417 36.88 66.26 2.11
N GLU A 418 37.44 67.46 1.89
CA GLU A 418 37.43 68.52 2.90
C GLU A 418 36.00 68.98 3.21
N LYS A 419 35.15 69.14 2.18
CA LYS A 419 33.74 69.55 2.31
C LYS A 419 32.81 68.41 2.71
N ASN A 420 33.16 67.18 2.36
CA ASN A 420 32.35 65.98 2.50
C ASN A 420 33.12 64.90 3.29
N SER A 421 33.64 65.27 4.47
CA SER A 421 34.57 64.47 5.28
C SER A 421 34.07 63.09 5.72
N LYS A 422 32.74 62.88 5.71
CA LYS A 422 32.07 61.59 5.95
C LYS A 422 32.38 60.56 4.86
N TYR A 423 32.53 60.99 3.60
CA TYR A 423 32.59 60.09 2.46
C TYR A 423 34.03 59.60 2.23
N LYS A 424 35.02 60.49 2.06
CA LYS A 424 36.43 60.12 1.84
C LYS A 424 36.67 59.36 0.51
N ILE A 425 36.17 59.89 -0.60
CA ILE A 425 36.38 59.31 -1.94
C ILE A 425 37.87 59.27 -2.30
N THR A 426 38.29 58.26 -3.04
CA THR A 426 39.66 58.12 -3.57
C THR A 426 39.68 58.10 -5.09
N LYS A 427 40.87 58.09 -5.71
CA LYS A 427 40.98 57.97 -7.18
C LYS A 427 40.47 56.62 -7.69
N ASP A 428 40.46 55.60 -6.86
CA ASP A 428 39.98 54.26 -7.22
C ASP A 428 38.45 54.20 -7.20
N ASP A 429 37.80 55.17 -6.57
CA ASP A 429 36.35 55.25 -6.47
C ASP A 429 35.68 55.98 -7.63
N VAL A 430 36.34 56.97 -8.22
CA VAL A 430 35.68 57.90 -9.17
C VAL A 430 36.56 58.22 -10.38
N ASP A 431 35.89 58.54 -11.48
CA ASP A 431 36.45 59.19 -12.67
C ASP A 431 35.96 60.64 -12.76
N LEU A 432 36.81 61.54 -13.25
CA LEU A 432 36.43 62.91 -13.60
C LEU A 432 36.01 62.93 -15.06
N LEU A 433 34.70 62.96 -15.32
CA LEU A 433 34.16 62.91 -16.69
C LEU A 433 34.33 64.25 -17.41
N THR A 434 34.04 65.35 -16.72
CA THR A 434 34.17 66.70 -17.25
C THR A 434 34.74 67.63 -16.19
N SER A 435 35.52 68.61 -16.61
CA SER A 435 36.08 69.65 -15.75
C SER A 435 36.25 70.92 -16.57
N ASN A 436 35.73 72.03 -16.05
CA ASN A 436 35.87 73.36 -16.63
C ASN A 436 36.11 74.39 -15.52
N ALA A 437 36.20 75.67 -15.87
CA ALA A 437 36.51 76.73 -14.92
C ALA A 437 35.43 76.94 -13.83
N THR A 438 34.22 76.41 -14.03
CA THR A 438 33.03 76.64 -13.18
C THR A 438 32.49 75.37 -12.51
N GLY A 439 33.07 74.20 -12.78
CA GLY A 439 32.62 72.95 -12.19
C GLY A 439 33.13 71.72 -12.93
N GLY A 440 32.63 70.57 -12.51
CA GLY A 440 32.96 69.28 -13.11
C GLY A 440 32.01 68.17 -12.67
N THR A 441 32.03 67.06 -13.38
CA THR A 441 31.22 65.87 -13.07
C THR A 441 32.15 64.74 -12.65
N ILE A 442 31.97 64.22 -11.44
CA ILE A 442 32.60 62.96 -11.04
C ILE A 442 31.58 61.83 -11.14
N LYS A 443 32.03 60.67 -11.62
CA LYS A 443 31.23 59.45 -11.74
C LYS A 443 31.91 58.33 -10.98
N ALA A 444 31.14 57.58 -10.20
CA ALA A 444 31.66 56.40 -9.53
C ALA A 444 32.12 55.37 -10.59
N LYS A 445 33.33 54.86 -10.39
CA LYS A 445 33.85 53.74 -11.18
C LYS A 445 32.96 52.52 -10.95
N SER A 446 32.77 51.71 -11.98
CA SER A 446 32.11 50.41 -11.84
C SER A 446 32.78 49.55 -10.76
N THR A 447 34.11 49.66 -10.66
CA THR A 447 34.95 48.99 -9.67
C THR A 447 34.92 49.61 -8.27
N SER A 448 34.20 50.72 -8.03
CA SER A 448 34.12 51.30 -6.70
C SER A 448 33.30 50.40 -5.78
N GLU A 449 33.89 50.04 -4.64
CA GLU A 449 33.23 49.27 -3.58
C GLU A 449 32.34 50.15 -2.68
N ASN A 450 32.51 51.47 -2.74
CA ASN A 450 31.90 52.41 -1.80
C ASN A 450 30.85 53.33 -2.43
N TYR A 451 30.92 53.57 -3.75
CA TYR A 451 30.09 54.55 -4.43
C TYR A 451 29.45 54.04 -5.72
N TYR A 452 28.31 54.61 -6.08
CA TYR A 452 27.69 54.45 -7.39
C TYR A 452 27.11 55.78 -7.88
N GLY A 453 26.70 55.84 -9.14
CA GLY A 453 26.08 57.03 -9.72
C GLY A 453 27.09 58.11 -10.13
N GLU A 454 26.61 59.33 -10.30
CA GLU A 454 27.41 60.50 -10.70
C GLU A 454 26.89 61.77 -10.01
N ILE A 455 27.78 62.76 -9.85
CA ILE A 455 27.44 64.04 -9.24
C ILE A 455 28.09 65.20 -9.99
N ASN A 456 27.28 66.22 -10.26
CA ASN A 456 27.73 67.50 -10.78
C ASN A 456 28.15 68.40 -9.63
N LEU A 457 29.39 68.86 -9.69
CA LEU A 457 30.03 69.72 -8.70
C LEU A 457 30.22 71.11 -9.29
N THR A 458 30.03 72.14 -8.47
CA THR A 458 30.32 73.52 -8.84
C THR A 458 31.57 73.99 -8.10
N PHE A 459 32.48 74.64 -8.82
CA PHE A 459 33.67 75.25 -8.24
C PHE A 459 34.22 76.33 -9.17
N LYS A 460 34.97 77.29 -8.63
CA LYS A 460 35.74 78.25 -9.43
C LYS A 460 37.19 77.76 -9.51
N TYR A 461 37.62 77.35 -10.69
CA TYR A 461 39.01 76.93 -10.90
C TYR A 461 39.88 78.10 -11.37
N PHE A 462 40.89 78.43 -10.55
CA PHE A 462 41.92 79.38 -10.93
C PHE A 462 43.22 78.65 -11.22
N SER A 463 43.63 78.71 -12.48
CA SER A 463 44.97 78.34 -12.91
C SER A 463 45.89 79.50 -12.57
N ASN A 464 46.26 79.62 -11.30
CA ASN A 464 47.21 80.63 -10.85
C ASN A 464 48.51 79.90 -10.52
N TYR A 465 49.41 79.84 -11.49
CA TYR A 465 50.76 79.36 -11.24
C TYR A 465 51.77 80.32 -11.82
N ILE A 466 52.86 80.44 -11.07
CA ILE A 466 53.98 81.28 -11.40
C ILE A 466 55.12 80.35 -11.76
N GLU A 467 55.41 80.30 -13.05
CA GLU A 467 56.55 79.56 -13.57
C GLU A 467 57.73 80.52 -13.63
N ILE A 468 58.71 80.26 -12.77
CA ILE A 468 59.98 80.97 -12.78
C ILE A 468 60.94 80.07 -13.56
N GLY A 469 61.38 80.52 -14.74
CA GLY A 469 62.27 79.73 -15.57
C GLY A 469 63.64 79.57 -14.90
N ASN A 470 63.83 78.47 -14.16
CA ASN A 470 65.08 77.76 -13.82
C ASN A 470 64.84 76.81 -12.62
N ASP A 471 65.45 75.61 -12.66
CA ASP A 471 65.32 74.44 -11.73
C ASP A 471 65.68 74.68 -10.23
N GLY A 472 65.61 75.90 -9.71
CA GLY A 472 65.86 76.21 -8.31
C GLY A 472 64.61 76.09 -7.43
N ALA A 473 64.78 75.62 -6.19
CA ALA A 473 63.73 75.56 -5.17
C ALA A 473 63.13 76.95 -4.88
N ASN A 474 62.01 77.26 -5.52
CA ASN A 474 61.26 78.50 -5.33
C ASN A 474 60.07 78.22 -4.40
N ASN A 475 59.77 79.18 -3.51
CA ASN A 475 58.65 79.10 -2.58
C ASN A 475 57.56 80.09 -3.03
N THR A 476 56.39 79.58 -3.36
CA THR A 476 55.19 80.39 -3.62
C THR A 476 54.19 80.19 -2.49
N SER A 477 53.54 81.28 -2.05
CA SER A 477 52.43 81.23 -1.10
C SER A 477 51.30 82.13 -1.57
N TYR A 478 50.06 81.67 -1.41
CA TYR A 478 48.86 82.46 -1.73
C TYR A 478 48.20 82.92 -0.43
N ASP A 479 48.04 84.23 -0.30
CA ASP A 479 47.25 84.84 0.77
C ASP A 479 45.80 84.99 0.28
N ALA A 480 44.93 84.17 0.85
CA ALA A 480 43.51 84.14 0.46
C ALA A 480 42.75 85.38 0.93
N ASP A 481 43.20 86.04 2.00
CA ASP A 481 42.51 87.20 2.57
C ASP A 481 42.79 88.46 1.75
N THR A 482 44.02 88.61 1.28
CA THR A 482 44.43 89.74 0.44
C THR A 482 44.39 89.45 -1.06
N ASN A 483 44.03 88.21 -1.43
CA ASN A 483 44.03 87.71 -2.80
C ASN A 483 45.38 87.94 -3.51
N THR A 484 46.48 87.83 -2.77
CA THR A 484 47.83 88.15 -3.26
C THR A 484 48.70 86.91 -3.30
N MET A 485 49.45 86.71 -4.38
CA MET A 485 50.42 85.62 -4.50
C MET A 485 51.83 86.14 -4.23
N ASN A 486 52.45 85.66 -3.16
CA ASN A 486 53.81 86.01 -2.79
C ASN A 486 54.77 85.00 -3.43
N VAL A 487 55.82 85.52 -4.09
CA VAL A 487 56.84 84.73 -4.76
C VAL A 487 58.21 85.17 -4.29
N SER A 488 58.96 84.23 -3.71
CA SER A 488 60.36 84.45 -3.35
C SER A 488 61.27 83.62 -4.24
N TYR A 489 62.28 84.26 -4.84
CA TYR A 489 63.24 83.64 -5.74
C TYR A 489 64.66 84.14 -5.48
N VAL A 490 65.65 83.30 -5.79
CA VAL A 490 67.05 83.48 -5.35
C VAL A 490 67.96 84.04 -6.46
N LYS A 491 67.52 84.04 -7.71
CA LYS A 491 68.26 84.59 -8.87
C LYS A 491 67.33 85.31 -9.85
N GLU A 492 67.85 86.35 -10.51
CA GLU A 492 67.16 87.01 -11.61
C GLU A 492 66.72 85.97 -12.67
N GLY A 493 65.44 85.99 -13.02
CA GLY A 493 64.83 85.09 -13.98
C GLY A 493 63.50 85.65 -14.46
N THR A 494 63.03 85.16 -15.61
CA THR A 494 61.72 85.55 -16.13
C THR A 494 60.63 84.93 -15.28
N ILE A 495 59.81 85.78 -14.65
CA ILE A 495 58.61 85.37 -13.93
C ILE A 495 57.47 85.39 -14.94
N SER A 496 56.95 84.22 -15.29
CA SER A 496 55.75 84.12 -16.11
C SER A 496 54.54 83.94 -15.20
N PHE A 497 53.67 84.95 -15.19
CA PHE A 497 52.34 84.83 -14.59
C PHE A 497 51.40 84.27 -15.64
N ARG A 498 50.80 83.13 -15.37
CA ARG A 498 49.66 82.63 -16.14
C ARG A 498 48.46 82.61 -15.21
N THR A 499 47.43 83.33 -15.61
CA THR A 499 46.11 83.27 -14.98
C THR A 499 45.06 83.06 -16.06
N ASN A 500 44.09 82.20 -15.77
CA ASN A 500 42.92 81.99 -16.60
C ASN A 500 41.74 82.87 -16.17
N ALA A 501 41.88 83.66 -15.10
CA ALA A 501 40.83 84.55 -14.64
C ALA A 501 40.61 85.69 -15.66
N LYS A 502 39.34 86.00 -15.94
CA LYS A 502 38.98 87.16 -16.77
C LYS A 502 39.02 88.42 -15.89
N GLY A 503 39.81 89.41 -16.29
CA GLY A 503 39.91 90.70 -15.60
C GLY A 503 41.22 91.42 -15.91
N THR A 504 41.30 92.70 -15.54
CA THR A 504 42.56 93.45 -15.50
C THR A 504 43.28 93.06 -14.21
N PHE A 505 44.45 92.44 -14.32
CA PHE A 505 45.30 92.14 -13.16
C PHE A 505 46.34 93.25 -13.06
N ASP A 506 46.28 94.02 -11.98
CA ASP A 506 47.40 94.87 -11.59
C ASP A 506 48.46 93.97 -10.98
N ASN A 507 49.35 93.47 -11.84
CA ASN A 507 50.53 92.74 -11.41
C ASN A 507 51.57 93.74 -10.92
N GLU A 508 51.47 94.14 -9.65
CA GLU A 508 52.55 94.91 -9.02
C GLU A 508 53.66 93.92 -8.60
N VAL A 509 54.67 93.75 -9.46
CA VAL A 509 55.88 93.00 -9.09
C VAL A 509 56.75 93.90 -8.20
N LYS A 510 56.59 93.78 -6.88
CA LYS A 510 57.53 94.38 -5.93
C LYS A 510 58.75 93.49 -5.79
N LEU A 511 59.80 93.84 -6.53
CA LEU A 511 61.17 93.34 -6.32
C LEU A 511 61.67 93.79 -4.94
N ILE A 512 61.45 92.97 -3.93
CA ILE A 512 62.14 93.15 -2.64
C ILE A 512 63.55 92.60 -2.82
N LYS A 513 64.55 93.47 -2.99
CA LYS A 513 65.95 93.05 -2.92
C LYS A 513 66.15 92.40 -1.56
N SER A 514 66.42 91.09 -1.55
CA SER A 514 67.03 90.42 -0.41
C SER A 514 68.29 91.21 -0.08
N ASN A 515 68.28 91.96 1.02
CA ASN A 515 69.51 92.49 1.57
C ASN A 515 70.43 91.29 1.80
N GLN A 516 71.47 91.16 0.97
CA GLN A 516 72.59 90.26 1.26
C GLN A 516 73.06 90.62 2.67
N GLN A 517 72.71 89.79 3.66
CA GLN A 517 73.51 89.70 4.86
C GLN A 517 74.84 89.08 4.41
N MET A 518 75.88 89.92 4.47
CA MET A 518 77.26 89.46 4.67
C MET A 518 77.36 88.66 5.96
#